data_AF-A0AAU1VDD2-F1
#
_entry.id   AF-A0AAU1VDD2-F1
#
_cell.length_a   1.000
_cell.length_b   1.000
_cell.length_c   1.000
_cell.angle_alpha   90.00
_cell.angle_beta   90.00
_cell.angle_gamma   90.00
#
_symmetry.space_group_name_H-M   'P 1'
#
loop_
_entity.id
_entity.type
_entity.pdbx_description
1 polymer ?
#
loop_
_entity_poly.entity_id
_entity_poly.type
_entity_poly.pdbx_seq_one_letter_code
_entity_poly.pdbx_strand_id
1 'polypeptide(L)' 'MAACGMFSVAEFMPYLTECGITLSSSQVHRLVSGTPERLSLPVLATLCHLLDRTHTDLIVTSAQNLPAR' A
#
# COMPACT_ATOMS: atom_id res chain seq x y z
N MET A 1 3.95 -7.44 -1.61
CA MET A 1 4.49 -7.00 -2.92
C MET A 1 5.19 -8.14 -3.66
N ALA A 2 6.16 -8.85 -3.06
CA ALA A 2 6.79 -10.01 -3.69
C ALA A 2 5.81 -11.11 -4.16
N ALA A 3 4.74 -11.36 -3.39
CA ALA A 3 3.69 -12.33 -3.77
C ALA A 3 2.84 -11.91 -4.99
N CYS A 4 2.93 -10.64 -5.41
CA CYS A 4 2.18 -10.09 -6.54
C CYS A 4 3.10 -9.70 -7.70
N GLY A 5 4.30 -10.30 -7.78
CA GLY A 5 5.24 -10.07 -8.88
C GLY A 5 5.94 -8.71 -8.87
N MET A 6 5.82 -7.93 -7.79
CA MET A 6 6.53 -6.66 -7.65
C MET A 6 7.81 -6.87 -6.84
N PHE A 7 8.96 -6.75 -7.51
CA PHE A 7 10.26 -7.10 -6.94
C PHE A 7 11.13 -5.88 -6.61
N SER A 8 10.79 -4.69 -7.12
CA SER A 8 11.63 -3.50 -6.91
C SER A 8 10.87 -2.17 -6.85
N VAL A 9 11.51 -1.17 -6.22
CA VAL A 9 11.07 0.24 -6.20
C VAL A 9 10.91 0.80 -7.62
N ALA A 10 11.82 0.44 -8.51
CA ALA A 10 11.86 0.92 -9.90
C ALA A 10 10.64 0.46 -10.70
N GLU A 11 10.15 -0.75 -10.45
CA GLU A 11 8.94 -1.27 -11.10
C GLU A 11 7.66 -0.63 -10.54
N PHE A 12 7.64 -0.20 -9.28
CA PHE A 12 6.43 0.36 -8.64
C PHE A 12 6.20 1.85 -8.94
N MET A 13 7.28 2.64 -9.05
CA MET A 13 7.21 4.08 -9.31
C MET A 13 6.40 4.50 -10.57
N PRO A 14 6.53 3.85 -11.74
CA PRO A 14 5.76 4.24 -12.92
C PRO A 14 4.25 4.07 -12.72
N TYR A 15 3.79 2.97 -12.10
CA TYR A 15 2.36 2.74 -11.84
C TYR A 15 1.74 3.78 -10.90
N LEU A 16 2.49 4.21 -9.88
CA LEU A 16 2.04 5.31 -9.01
C LEU A 16 1.88 6.60 -9.81
N THR A 17 2.84 6.88 -10.68
CA THR A 17 2.86 8.11 -11.49
C THR A 17 1.70 8.13 -12.50
N GLU A 18 1.38 7.00 -13.12
CA GLU A 18 0.20 6.83 -13.98
C GLU A 18 -1.11 7.10 -13.23
N CYS A 19 -1.15 6.76 -11.94
CA CYS A 19 -2.28 7.08 -11.06
C CYS A 19 -2.23 8.52 -10.49
N GLY A 20 -1.28 9.36 -10.93
CA GLY A 20 -1.11 10.73 -10.43
C GLY A 20 -0.52 10.83 -9.02
N ILE A 21 0.10 9.75 -8.52
CA ILE A 21 0.71 9.69 -7.20
C ILE A 21 2.23 9.83 -7.32
N THR A 22 2.76 10.88 -6.70
CA THR A 22 4.21 11.11 -6.62
C THR A 22 4.70 10.81 -5.21
N LEU A 23 5.52 9.77 -5.06
CA LEU A 23 6.21 9.43 -3.82
C LEU A 23 7.72 9.55 -3.99
N SER A 24 8.45 9.90 -2.92
CA SER A 24 9.91 9.82 -2.92
C SER A 24 10.37 8.36 -2.99
N SER A 25 11.60 8.14 -3.47
CA SER A 25 12.21 6.80 -3.50
C SER A 25 12.24 6.14 -2.11
N SER A 26 12.48 6.92 -1.05
CA SER A 26 12.43 6.42 0.32
C SER A 26 11.02 6.02 0.78
N GLN A 27 9.98 6.75 0.37
CA GLN A 27 8.58 6.40 0.65
C GLN A 27 8.20 5.10 -0.06
N VAL A 28 8.57 4.96 -1.33
CA VAL A 28 8.33 3.72 -2.09
C VAL A 28 9.10 2.56 -1.47
N HIS A 29 10.38 2.74 -1.14
CA HIS A 29 11.16 1.71 -0.47
C HIS A 29 10.49 1.21 0.81
N ARG A 30 10.03 2.11 1.69
CA ARG A 30 9.32 1.75 2.93
C ARG A 30 8.03 0.97 2.66
N LEU A 31 7.33 1.29 1.57
CA LEU A 31 6.11 0.58 1.18
C LEU A 31 6.40 -0.84 0.69
N VAL A 32 7.50 -1.05 -0.05
CA VAL A 32 7.83 -2.35 -0.64
C VAL A 32 8.61 -3.27 0.30
N SER A 33 9.37 -2.69 1.24
CA SER A 33 10.29 -3.44 2.12
C SER A 33 9.66 -3.88 3.44
N GLY A 34 8.45 -3.42 3.79
CA GLY A 34 7.81 -3.75 5.07
C GLY A 34 6.39 -3.24 5.19
N THR A 35 5.78 -3.43 6.36
CA THR A 35 4.42 -2.93 6.65
C THR A 35 4.47 -1.43 6.99
N PRO A 36 3.84 -0.55 6.20
CA PRO A 36 3.83 0.87 6.47
C PRO A 36 2.95 1.20 7.70
N GLU A 37 3.42 2.09 8.56
CA GLU A 37 2.62 2.58 9.70
C GLU A 37 1.52 3.57 9.28
N ARG A 38 1.77 4.32 8.21
CA ARG A 38 0.86 5.33 7.68
C ARG A 38 0.83 5.24 6.18
N LEU A 39 -0.37 5.31 5.62
CA LEU A 39 -0.61 5.20 4.20
C LEU A 39 -1.80 6.11 3.84
N SER A 40 -1.69 6.82 2.71
CA SER A 40 -2.75 7.69 2.22
C SER A 40 -3.78 6.88 1.42
N LEU A 41 -5.05 7.29 1.47
CA LEU A 41 -6.12 6.61 0.74
C LEU A 41 -5.88 6.49 -0.78
N PRO A 42 -5.32 7.51 -1.49
CA PRO A 42 -4.99 7.35 -2.90
C PRO A 42 -3.98 6.23 -3.15
N VAL A 43 -2.94 6.12 -2.31
CA VAL A 43 -1.96 5.03 -2.42
C VAL A 43 -2.64 3.68 -2.18
N LEU A 44 -3.57 3.60 -1.22
CA LEU A 44 -4.33 2.37 -0.97
C LEU A 44 -5.15 1.98 -2.19
N ALA A 45 -5.87 2.92 -2.79
CA ALA A 45 -6.70 2.67 -3.96
C ALA A 45 -5.88 2.19 -5.15
N THR A 46 -4.72 2.80 -5.40
CA THR A 46 -3.79 2.36 -6.45
C THR A 46 -3.23 0.97 -6.16
N LEU A 47 -2.89 0.66 -4.91
CA LEU A 47 -2.46 -0.70 -4.54
C LEU A 47 -3.58 -1.72 -4.77
N CYS A 48 -4.82 -1.43 -4.37
CA CYS A 48 -5.97 -2.28 -4.66
C CYS A 48 -6.10 -2.56 -6.17
N HIS A 49 -6.03 -1.49 -6.99
CA HIS A 49 -6.15 -1.60 -8.43
C HIS A 49 -5.02 -2.42 -9.06
N LEU A 50 -3.77 -2.13 -8.68
CA LEU A 50 -2.58 -2.79 -9.22
C LEU A 50 -2.50 -4.27 -8.86
N LEU A 51 -2.96 -4.63 -7.66
CA LEU A 51 -2.92 -5.99 -7.16
C LEU A 51 -4.16 -6.81 -7.54
N ASP A 52 -5.15 -6.17 -8.18
CA ASP A 52 -6.48 -6.72 -8.44
C ASP A 52 -7.14 -7.27 -7.16
N ARG A 53 -7.05 -6.48 -6.08
CA ARG A 53 -7.53 -6.82 -4.74
C ARG A 53 -8.34 -5.69 -4.13
N THR A 54 -9.13 -6.03 -3.12
CA THR A 54 -9.88 -5.03 -2.35
C THR A 54 -9.09 -4.59 -1.12
N HIS A 55 -9.51 -3.48 -0.52
CA HIS A 55 -8.92 -3.00 0.73
C HIS A 55 -9.02 -4.04 1.86
N THR A 56 -10.03 -4.91 1.85
CA THR A 56 -10.21 -5.97 2.85
C THR A 56 -9.15 -7.07 2.73
N ASP A 57 -8.62 -7.31 1.52
CA ASP A 57 -7.50 -8.24 1.31
C ASP A 57 -6.16 -7.65 1.80
N LEU A 58 -6.07 -6.32 1.89
CA LEU A 58 -4.84 -5.59 2.21
C LEU A 58 -4.76 -5.15 3.67
N ILE A 59 -5.91 -4.90 4.30
CA ILE A 59 -6.02 -4.38 5.66
C ILE A 59 -6.76 -5.39 6.52
N VAL A 60 -6.04 -6.00 7.46
CA VAL A 60 -6.65 -6.84 8.49
C VAL A 60 -7.21 -5.92 9.58
N THR A 61 -8.53 -5.79 9.64
CA THR A 61 -9.21 -5.04 10.71
C THR A 61 -9.62 -5.98 11.82
N SER A 62 -9.11 -5.74 13.03
CA SER A 62 -9.60 -6.37 14.26
C SER A 62 -10.18 -5.30 15.16
N ALA A 63 -11.50 -5.31 15.36
CA ALA A 63 -12.16 -4.44 16.32
C ALA A 63 -12.03 -5.06 17.71
N GLN A 64 -11.44 -4.33 18.66
CA GLN A 64 -11.48 -4.68 20.07
C GLN A 64 -12.42 -3.71 20.78
N ASN A 65 -13.49 -4.23 21.38
CA ASN A 65 -14.41 -3.40 22.16
C ASN A 65 -13.76 -3.13 23.54
N LEU A 66 -12.99 -2.05 23.62
CA LEU A 66 -12.45 -1.57 24.89
C LEU A 66 -13.61 -1.07 25.75
N PRO A 67 -13.73 -1.51 27.02
CA PRO A 67 -14.78 -1.02 27.91
C PRO A 67 -14.69 0.50 28.03
N ALA A 68 -15.85 1.15 28.03
CA ALA A 68 -15.94 2.58 28.30
C ALA A 68 -15.28 2.87 29.66
N ARG A 69 -14.37 3.85 29.69
CA ARG A 69 -13.61 4.25 30.87
C ARG A 69 -14.50 4.99 31.88
#